data_AF-A0A927XG32-F1
#
_entry.id   AF-A0A927XG32-F1
#
_cell.length_a   1.000
_cell.length_b   1.000
_cell.length_c   1.000
_cell.angle_alpha   90.00
_cell.angle_beta   90.00
_cell.angle_gamma   90.00
#
_symmetry.space_group_name_H-M   'P 1'
#
loop_
_entity.id
_entity.type
_entity.pdbx_description
1 polymer ?
#
loop_
_entity_poly.entity_id
_entity_poly.type
_entity_poly.pdbx_seq_one_letter_code
_entity_poly.pdbx_strand_id
1 'polypeptide(L)'
;MLGWIGIAVILIGAYYFFSWLLKVISIIKTFDAVIIVAIITGFVTIVTTFVKTIIDIKQSRLQYLTQKLETAYYQFIDINQSSKNAKSYSTEEQIKDLMKFSKEITLWGSKNVVEKWTEFRRLGNTSADGKQLLKISEQLMNEMRKDLGVPKVKENSLLAFFINDIENLK
;
A
#
# COMPACT_ATOMS: atom_id res chain seq x y z
N MET A 1 -1.44 -40.77 -0.48
CA MET A 1 -2.08 -41.30 -1.71
C MET A 1 -3.01 -40.29 -2.40
N LEU A 2 -3.74 -39.39 -1.71
CA LEU A 2 -4.63 -38.42 -2.38
C LEU A 2 -3.95 -37.36 -3.28
N GLY A 3 -2.74 -36.89 -2.93
CA GLY A 3 -2.04 -35.86 -3.72
C GLY A 3 -1.64 -36.31 -5.14
N TRP A 4 -1.29 -37.57 -5.31
CA TRP A 4 -0.89 -38.14 -6.61
C TRP A 4 -2.08 -38.28 -7.57
N ILE A 5 -3.27 -38.58 -7.03
CA ILE A 5 -4.51 -38.66 -7.82
C ILE A 5 -4.88 -37.27 -8.34
N GLY A 6 -4.74 -36.22 -7.51
CA GLY A 6 -4.98 -34.84 -7.95
C GLY A 6 -4.06 -34.39 -9.08
N ILE A 7 -2.77 -34.74 -9.00
CA ILE A 7 -1.80 -34.42 -10.06
C ILE A 7 -2.14 -35.17 -11.36
N ALA A 8 -2.52 -36.45 -11.27
CA ALA A 8 -2.90 -37.24 -12.45
C ALA A 8 -4.13 -36.65 -13.18
N VAL A 9 -5.13 -36.18 -12.45
CA VAL A 9 -6.32 -35.53 -13.03
C VAL A 9 -5.96 -34.23 -13.76
N ILE A 10 -5.07 -33.41 -13.19
CA ILE A 10 -4.61 -32.18 -13.82
C ILE A 10 -3.82 -32.47 -15.10
N LEU A 11 -2.95 -33.48 -15.09
CA LEU A 11 -2.16 -33.87 -16.26
C LEU A 11 -3.03 -34.42 -17.40
N ILE A 12 -4.04 -35.24 -17.08
CA ILE A 12 -4.99 -35.76 -18.06
C ILE A 12 -5.80 -34.60 -18.68
N GLY A 13 -6.29 -33.68 -17.86
CA GLY A 13 -6.99 -32.49 -18.33
C GLY A 13 -6.12 -31.62 -19.25
N ALA A 14 -4.86 -31.39 -18.85
CA ALA A 14 -3.91 -30.64 -19.66
C ALA A 14 -3.60 -31.33 -20.99
N TYR A 15 -3.48 -32.66 -21.01
CA TYR A 15 -3.27 -33.44 -22.23
C TYR A 15 -4.44 -33.30 -23.21
N TYR A 16 -5.69 -33.45 -22.74
CA TYR A 16 -6.87 -33.27 -23.59
C TYR A 16 -6.97 -31.84 -24.13
N PHE A 17 -6.69 -30.85 -23.30
CA PHE A 17 -6.66 -29.45 -23.71
C PHE A 17 -5.60 -29.19 -24.79
N PHE A 18 -4.40 -29.71 -24.62
CA PHE A 18 -3.31 -29.55 -25.59
C PHE A 18 -3.62 -30.27 -26.92
N SER A 19 -4.19 -31.46 -26.86
CA SER A 19 -4.64 -32.20 -28.05
C SER A 19 -5.72 -31.43 -28.83
N TRP A 20 -6.68 -30.84 -28.11
CA TRP A 20 -7.70 -29.98 -28.71
C TRP A 20 -7.07 -28.73 -29.36
N LEU A 21 -6.11 -28.08 -28.69
CA LEU A 21 -5.41 -26.91 -29.20
C LEU A 21 -4.67 -27.21 -30.52
N LEU A 22 -3.97 -28.35 -30.61
CA LEU A 22 -3.29 -28.76 -31.83
C LEU A 22 -4.25 -28.98 -33.01
N LYS A 23 -5.43 -29.55 -32.76
CA LYS A 23 -6.48 -29.72 -33.78
C LYS A 23 -6.96 -28.37 -34.30
N VAL A 24 -7.22 -27.43 -33.39
CA VAL A 24 -7.63 -26.06 -33.77
C VAL A 24 -6.55 -25.39 -34.62
N ILE A 25 -5.28 -25.50 -34.26
CA ILE A 25 -4.16 -24.95 -35.04
C ILE A 25 -4.09 -25.57 -36.44
N SER A 26 -4.35 -26.87 -36.58
CA SER A 26 -4.33 -27.53 -37.89
C SER A 26 -5.42 -27.02 -38.84
N ILE A 27 -6.60 -26.69 -38.32
CA ILE A 27 -7.72 -26.11 -39.09
C ILE A 27 -7.38 -24.65 -39.49
N ILE A 28 -6.70 -23.91 -38.63
CA ILE A 28 -6.34 -22.51 -38.93
C ILE A 28 -5.35 -22.43 -40.10
N LYS A 29 -4.46 -23.42 -40.26
CA LYS A 29 -3.46 -23.47 -41.33
C LYS A 29 -4.05 -23.64 -42.74
N THR A 30 -5.32 -24.04 -42.85
CA THR A 30 -5.99 -24.18 -44.16
C THR A 30 -6.68 -22.90 -44.62
N PHE A 31 -6.75 -21.86 -43.79
CA PHE A 31 -7.33 -20.58 -44.16
C PHE A 31 -6.35 -19.68 -44.91
N ASP A 32 -6.91 -18.75 -45.68
CA ASP A 32 -6.13 -17.70 -46.34
C ASP A 32 -5.40 -16.83 -45.31
N ALA A 33 -4.22 -16.31 -45.69
CA ALA A 33 -3.34 -15.52 -44.85
C ALA A 33 -4.05 -14.33 -44.19
N VAL A 34 -5.00 -13.70 -44.89
CA VAL A 34 -5.81 -12.58 -44.37
C VAL A 34 -6.64 -13.00 -43.16
N ILE A 35 -7.27 -14.18 -43.20
CA ILE A 35 -8.10 -14.71 -42.12
C ILE A 35 -7.23 -15.06 -40.90
N ILE A 36 -6.06 -15.63 -41.14
CA ILE A 36 -5.10 -15.97 -40.07
C ILE A 36 -4.67 -14.73 -39.30
N VAL A 37 -4.32 -13.63 -40.00
CA VAL A 37 -3.91 -12.38 -39.35
C VAL A 37 -5.05 -11.78 -38.52
N ALA A 38 -6.29 -11.83 -38.99
CA ALA A 38 -7.46 -11.34 -38.25
C ALA A 38 -7.69 -12.14 -36.94
N ILE A 39 -7.57 -13.47 -36.99
CA ILE A 39 -7.69 -14.34 -35.80
C ILE A 39 -6.59 -14.04 -34.79
N ILE A 40 -5.33 -13.93 -35.25
CA ILE A 40 -4.19 -13.60 -34.37
C ILE A 40 -4.41 -12.24 -33.72
N THR A 41 -4.83 -11.24 -34.48
CA THR A 41 -5.08 -9.88 -33.97
C THR A 41 -6.19 -9.88 -32.91
N GLY A 42 -7.30 -10.58 -33.16
CA GLY A 42 -8.38 -10.75 -32.19
C GLY A 42 -7.90 -11.45 -30.91
N PHE A 43 -7.13 -12.53 -31.05
CA PHE A 43 -6.58 -13.27 -29.92
C PHE A 43 -5.62 -12.42 -29.08
N VAL A 44 -4.68 -11.72 -29.72
CA VAL A 44 -3.73 -10.83 -29.04
C VAL A 44 -4.49 -9.73 -28.28
N THR A 45 -5.51 -9.13 -28.89
CA THR A 45 -6.34 -8.09 -28.24
C THR A 45 -7.05 -8.62 -26.99
N ILE A 46 -7.64 -9.82 -27.06
CA ILE A 46 -8.30 -10.46 -25.92
C ILE A 46 -7.28 -10.72 -24.81
N VAL A 47 -6.18 -11.41 -25.12
CA VAL A 47 -5.15 -11.78 -24.12
C VAL A 47 -4.55 -10.55 -23.45
N THR A 48 -4.18 -9.54 -24.23
CA THR A 48 -3.60 -8.30 -23.68
C THR A 48 -4.59 -7.54 -22.79
N THR A 49 -5.87 -7.47 -23.17
CA THR A 49 -6.91 -6.85 -22.35
C THR A 49 -7.13 -7.59 -21.04
N PHE A 50 -7.15 -8.92 -21.06
CA PHE A 50 -7.28 -9.74 -19.85
C PHE A 50 -6.10 -9.53 -18.90
N VAL A 51 -4.86 -9.58 -19.40
CA VAL A 51 -3.65 -9.36 -18.60
C VAL A 51 -3.66 -7.95 -18.00
N LYS A 52 -3.96 -6.93 -18.82
CA LYS A 52 -4.04 -5.55 -18.37
C LYS A 52 -5.07 -5.38 -17.27
N THR A 53 -6.27 -5.92 -17.45
CA THR A 53 -7.36 -5.84 -16.44
C THR A 53 -6.93 -6.40 -15.09
N ILE A 54 -6.23 -7.55 -15.08
CA ILE A 54 -5.74 -8.17 -13.84
C ILE A 54 -4.71 -7.29 -13.14
N ILE A 55 -3.79 -6.70 -13.90
CA ILE A 55 -2.77 -5.79 -13.35
C ILE A 55 -3.44 -4.50 -12.84
N ASP A 56 -4.33 -3.90 -13.63
CA ASP A 56 -5.03 -2.66 -13.31
C ASP A 56 -5.87 -2.79 -12.03
N ILE A 57 -6.53 -3.92 -11.79
CA ILE A 57 -7.29 -4.17 -10.55
C ILE A 57 -6.35 -4.18 -9.33
N LYS A 58 -5.19 -4.84 -9.43
CA LYS A 58 -4.21 -4.86 -8.34
C LYS A 58 -3.62 -3.48 -8.08
N GLN A 59 -3.25 -2.77 -9.15
CA GLN A 59 -2.65 -1.45 -9.07
C GLN A 59 -3.63 -0.40 -8.56
N SER A 60 -4.86 -0.40 -9.04
CA SER A 60 -5.92 0.52 -8.57
C SER A 60 -6.23 0.33 -7.09
N ARG A 61 -6.27 -0.91 -6.60
CA ARG A 61 -6.41 -1.19 -5.17
C ARG A 61 -5.23 -0.64 -4.36
N LEU A 62 -4.00 -0.84 -4.83
CA LEU A 62 -2.82 -0.31 -4.17
C LEU A 62 -2.85 1.23 -4.13
N GLN A 63 -3.12 1.88 -5.27
CA GLN A 63 -3.26 3.32 -5.37
C GLN A 63 -4.36 3.86 -4.45
N TYR A 64 -5.51 3.19 -4.39
CA TYR A 64 -6.61 3.56 -3.49
C TYR A 64 -6.18 3.52 -2.02
N LEU A 65 -5.50 2.45 -1.59
CA LEU A 65 -5.00 2.34 -0.21
C LEU A 65 -3.92 3.39 0.08
N THR A 66 -2.96 3.56 -0.82
CA THR A 66 -1.90 4.57 -0.71
C THR A 66 -2.49 5.97 -0.61
N GLN A 67 -3.52 6.30 -1.40
CA GLN A 67 -4.16 7.62 -1.34
C GLN A 67 -4.85 7.87 0.02
N LYS A 68 -5.50 6.84 0.59
CA LYS A 68 -6.09 6.94 1.94
C LYS A 68 -5.02 7.13 3.01
N LEU A 69 -3.91 6.41 2.91
CA LEU A 69 -2.77 6.55 3.81
C LEU A 69 -2.10 7.92 3.69
N GLU A 70 -1.84 8.39 2.48
CA GLU A 70 -1.27 9.72 2.22
C GLU A 70 -2.14 10.81 2.83
N THR A 71 -3.46 10.74 2.63
CA THR A 71 -4.40 11.70 3.20
C THR A 71 -4.35 11.67 4.74
N ALA A 72 -4.29 10.50 5.35
CA ALA A 72 -4.22 10.35 6.81
C ALA A 72 -2.88 10.85 7.37
N TYR A 73 -1.77 10.52 6.70
CA TYR A 73 -0.44 10.87 7.14
C TYR A 73 -0.17 12.37 6.94
N TYR A 74 -0.69 12.96 5.87
CA TYR A 74 -0.66 14.41 5.67
C TYR A 74 -1.40 15.14 6.80
N GLN A 75 -2.60 14.66 7.18
CA GLN A 75 -3.33 15.18 8.34
C GLN A 75 -2.49 15.11 9.63
N PHE A 76 -1.79 14.00 9.88
CA PHE A 76 -0.91 13.90 11.06
C PHE A 76 0.20 14.95 11.06
N ILE A 77 0.86 15.16 9.92
CA ILE A 77 1.90 16.18 9.79
C ILE A 77 1.32 17.58 10.02
N ASP A 78 0.14 17.87 9.47
CA ASP A 78 -0.54 19.15 9.63
C ASP A 78 -0.93 19.44 11.08
N ILE A 79 -1.42 18.44 11.82
CA ILE A 79 -1.65 18.54 13.28
C ILE A 79 -0.35 18.98 13.98
N ASN A 80 0.77 18.30 13.70
CA ASN A 80 2.06 18.61 14.35
C ASN A 80 2.60 20.00 13.98
N GLN A 81 2.35 20.50 12.76
CA GLN A 81 2.73 21.87 12.36
C GLN A 81 1.81 22.92 12.97
N SER A 82 0.50 22.70 12.90
CA SER A 82 -0.51 23.63 13.40
C SER A 82 -0.44 23.81 14.92
N SER A 83 -0.07 22.75 15.66
CA SER A 83 0.21 22.85 17.10
C SER A 83 1.36 23.81 17.45
N LYS A 84 2.25 24.17 16.51
CA LYS A 84 3.26 25.22 16.73
C LYS A 84 2.69 26.63 16.68
N ASN A 85 1.69 26.84 15.82
CA ASN A 85 1.04 28.14 15.62
C ASN A 85 -0.12 28.25 16.61
N ALA A 86 0.21 28.41 17.90
CA ALA A 86 -0.72 28.39 19.03
C ALA A 86 -1.88 29.42 18.97
N LYS A 87 -1.86 30.37 18.03
CA LYS A 87 -2.88 31.43 17.91
C LYS A 87 -4.16 31.03 17.19
N SER A 88 -4.22 29.89 16.47
CA SER A 88 -5.43 29.51 15.72
C SER A 88 -5.86 28.05 15.82
N TYR A 89 -5.11 27.18 16.51
CA TYR A 89 -5.43 25.75 16.58
C TYR A 89 -5.95 25.36 17.96
N SER A 90 -7.27 25.38 18.12
CA SER A 90 -7.92 25.16 19.41
C SER A 90 -7.74 23.72 19.89
N THR A 91 -7.68 23.50 21.22
CA THR A 91 -7.52 22.16 21.82
C THR A 91 -8.59 21.16 21.35
N GLU A 92 -9.83 21.61 21.17
CA GLU A 92 -10.92 20.76 20.67
C GLU A 92 -10.69 20.31 19.22
N GLU A 93 -10.20 21.20 18.36
CA GLU A 93 -9.83 20.86 16.98
C GLU A 93 -8.69 19.84 16.93
N GLN A 94 -7.65 20.01 17.76
CA GLN A 94 -6.54 19.05 17.81
C GLN A 94 -7.01 17.65 18.22
N ILE A 95 -7.89 17.58 19.23
CA ILE A 95 -8.45 16.31 19.70
C ILE A 95 -9.29 15.67 18.58
N LYS A 96 -10.12 16.46 17.88
CA LYS A 96 -10.93 15.99 16.76
C LYS A 96 -10.08 15.43 15.61
N ASP A 97 -9.01 16.13 15.24
CA ASP A 97 -8.14 15.71 14.15
C ASP A 97 -7.30 14.47 14.53
N LEU A 98 -6.81 14.40 15.77
CA LEU A 98 -6.13 13.20 16.29
C LEU A 98 -7.06 11.99 16.34
N MET A 99 -8.34 12.18 16.70
CA MET A 99 -9.35 11.12 16.65
C MET A 99 -9.64 10.68 15.21
N LYS A 100 -9.71 11.63 14.27
CA LYS A 100 -9.90 11.33 12.84
C LYS A 100 -8.73 10.52 12.30
N PHE A 101 -7.50 10.98 12.55
CA PHE A 101 -6.28 10.24 12.23
C PHE A 101 -6.30 8.82 12.80
N SER A 102 -6.64 8.67 14.09
CA SER A 102 -6.72 7.36 14.76
C SER A 102 -7.70 6.41 14.05
N LYS A 103 -8.85 6.91 13.61
CA LYS A 103 -9.84 6.12 12.86
C LYS A 103 -9.28 5.68 11.50
N GLU A 104 -8.61 6.57 10.80
CA GLU A 104 -8.04 6.29 9.47
C GLU A 104 -6.93 5.22 9.55
N ILE A 105 -6.00 5.34 10.50
CA ILE A 105 -4.92 4.34 10.65
C ILE A 105 -5.40 3.02 11.24
N THR A 106 -6.51 3.00 11.99
CA THR A 106 -7.13 1.75 12.45
C THR A 106 -7.67 0.93 11.27
N LEU A 107 -8.19 1.60 10.24
CA LEU A 107 -8.73 0.93 9.05
C LEU A 107 -7.65 0.58 8.02
N TRP A 108 -6.70 1.49 7.82
CA TRP A 108 -5.81 1.44 6.64
C TRP A 108 -4.33 1.33 6.98
N GLY A 109 -3.91 1.63 8.21
CA GLY A 109 -2.50 1.63 8.61
C GLY A 109 -1.89 0.23 8.63
N SER A 110 -0.62 0.10 8.27
CA SER A 110 0.08 -1.17 8.49
C SER A 110 0.24 -1.48 9.98
N LYS A 111 0.50 -2.76 10.25
CA LYS A 111 0.82 -3.26 11.57
C LYS A 111 1.86 -2.39 12.30
N ASN A 112 2.95 -2.04 11.62
CA ASN A 112 4.04 -1.26 12.23
C ASN A 112 3.60 0.16 12.61
N VAL A 113 2.81 0.81 11.74
CA VAL A 113 2.27 2.15 11.99
C VAL A 113 1.30 2.12 13.18
N VAL A 114 0.41 1.12 13.23
CA VAL A 114 -0.55 0.95 14.34
C VAL A 114 0.16 0.68 15.67
N GLU A 115 1.20 -0.16 15.67
CA GLU A 115 2.03 -0.44 16.84
C GLU A 115 2.71 0.83 17.36
N LYS A 116 3.37 1.59 16.46
CA LYS A 116 4.03 2.85 16.82
C LYS A 116 3.06 3.93 17.27
N TRP A 117 1.87 4.00 16.68
CA TRP A 117 0.82 4.92 17.12
C TRP A 117 0.32 4.58 18.53
N THR A 118 0.13 3.29 18.81
CA THR A 118 -0.31 2.83 20.14
C THR A 118 0.76 3.16 21.19
N GLU A 119 2.04 2.98 20.85
CA GLU A 119 3.17 3.35 21.70
C GLU A 119 3.19 4.86 21.97
N PHE A 120 3.01 5.69 20.92
CA PHE A 120 2.90 7.14 21.03
C PHE A 120 1.76 7.57 21.98
N ARG A 121 0.57 6.98 21.82
CA ARG A 121 -0.61 7.29 22.66
C ARG A 121 -0.41 6.87 24.11
N ARG A 122 0.22 5.71 24.35
CA ARG A 122 0.52 5.23 25.70
C ARG A 122 1.50 6.17 26.42
N LEU A 123 2.57 6.58 25.73
CA LEU A 123 3.58 7.49 26.29
C LEU A 123 3.01 8.88 26.57
N GLY A 124 2.18 9.41 25.66
CA GLY A 124 1.51 10.69 25.86
C GLY A 124 0.59 10.72 27.10
N ASN A 125 0.02 9.57 27.50
CA ASN A 125 -0.90 9.49 28.62
C ASN A 125 -0.24 9.22 30.00
N THR A 126 0.97 8.67 30.05
CA THR A 126 1.49 8.09 31.31
C THR A 126 2.36 9.07 32.12
N SER A 127 3.12 9.94 31.45
CA SER A 127 3.87 11.10 31.96
C SER A 127 4.98 11.36 30.97
N ALA A 128 4.86 12.40 30.16
CA ALA A 128 5.66 12.58 28.95
C ALA A 128 7.09 13.04 29.28
N ASP A 129 8.06 12.13 29.22
CA ASP A 129 9.39 12.54 28.77
C ASP A 129 9.23 13.05 27.33
N GLY A 130 9.23 14.38 27.18
CA GLY A 130 9.03 15.04 25.89
C GLY A 130 10.02 14.56 24.83
N LYS A 131 11.26 14.23 25.22
CA LYS A 131 12.29 13.71 24.31
C LYS A 131 11.91 12.32 23.80
N GLN A 132 11.39 11.45 24.65
CA GLN A 132 10.88 10.13 24.22
C GLN A 132 9.65 10.25 23.32
N LEU A 133 8.73 11.16 23.61
CA LEU A 133 7.54 11.38 22.79
C LEU A 133 7.91 11.87 21.38
N LEU A 134 8.88 12.78 21.28
CA LEU A 134 9.42 13.25 20.01
C LEU A 134 10.09 12.12 19.22
N LYS A 135 10.94 11.33 19.88
CA LYS A 135 11.61 10.17 19.25
C LYS A 135 10.60 9.16 18.70
N ILE A 136 9.53 8.88 19.44
CA ILE A 136 8.48 7.95 19.00
C ILE A 136 7.67 8.54 17.85
N SER A 137 7.37 9.85 17.87
CA SER A 137 6.74 10.53 16.74
C SER A 137 7.58 10.41 15.47
N GLU A 138 8.90 10.55 15.56
CA GLU A 138 9.79 10.33 14.42
C GLU A 138 9.80 8.88 13.92
N GLN A 139 9.83 7.91 14.83
CA GLN A 139 9.72 6.50 14.46
C GLN A 139 8.40 6.20 13.77
N LEU A 140 7.30 6.78 14.26
CA LEU A 140 5.98 6.69 13.61
C LEU A 140 6.01 7.28 12.20
N MET A 141 6.58 8.48 12.02
CA MET A 141 6.75 9.08 10.68
C MET A 141 7.61 8.22 9.75
N ASN A 142 8.64 7.57 10.26
CA ASN A 142 9.47 6.64 9.47
C ASN A 142 8.71 5.36 9.06
N GLU A 143 7.84 4.81 9.91
CA GLU A 143 6.98 3.69 9.51
C GLU A 143 5.91 4.15 8.51
N MET A 144 5.34 5.35 8.65
CA MET A 144 4.41 5.92 7.67
C MET A 144 5.06 6.10 6.29
N ARG A 145 6.30 6.59 6.24
CA ARG A 145 7.09 6.66 4.98
C ARG A 145 7.27 5.29 4.36
N LYS A 146 7.62 4.28 5.17
CA LYS A 146 7.81 2.91 4.72
C LYS A 146 6.51 2.32 4.15
N ASP A 147 5.36 2.62 4.75
CA ASP A 147 4.03 2.23 4.24
C ASP A 147 3.74 2.79 2.85
N LEU A 148 4.23 4.00 2.56
CA LEU A 148 4.11 4.63 1.24
C LEU A 148 5.23 4.20 0.27
N GLY A 149 6.10 3.25 0.64
CA GLY A 149 7.21 2.78 -0.18
C GLY A 149 8.43 3.71 -0.17
N VAL A 150 8.48 4.67 0.75
CA VAL A 150 9.59 5.62 0.89
C VAL A 150 10.57 5.14 1.97
N PRO A 151 11.89 5.13 1.71
CA PRO A 151 12.88 4.73 2.71
C PRO A 151 12.85 5.59 3.98
N LYS A 152 13.25 4.95 5.08
CA LYS A 152 13.48 5.61 6.37
C LYS A 152 14.63 6.61 6.26
N VAL A 153 14.56 7.66 7.06
CA VAL A 153 15.66 8.62 7.23
C VAL A 153 16.36 8.41 8.56
N LYS A 154 17.53 9.05 8.69
CA LYS A 154 18.30 9.01 9.93
C LYS A 154 17.52 9.66 11.08
N GLU A 155 17.79 9.22 12.30
CA GLU A 155 17.26 9.82 13.51
C GLU A 155 17.51 11.34 13.50
N ASN A 156 16.55 12.08 14.04
CA ASN A 156 16.45 13.54 14.08
C ASN A 156 16.24 14.26 12.74
N SER A 157 16.24 13.57 11.60
CA SER A 157 16.08 14.21 10.29
C SER A 157 14.65 14.69 10.03
N LEU A 158 13.64 13.95 10.49
CA LEU A 158 12.24 14.37 10.31
C LEU A 158 11.84 15.39 11.36
N LEU A 159 12.33 15.24 12.59
CA LEU A 159 12.07 16.19 13.65
C LEU A 159 12.61 17.58 13.29
N ALA A 160 13.67 17.69 12.48
CA ALA A 160 14.31 18.96 12.13
C ALA A 160 13.38 19.93 11.38
N PHE A 161 12.33 19.42 10.74
CA PHE A 161 11.28 20.25 10.16
C PHE A 161 10.40 20.90 11.25
N PHE A 162 10.36 20.30 12.43
CA PHE A 162 9.48 20.67 13.53
C PHE A 162 10.22 21.33 14.72
N ILE A 163 11.52 21.12 14.92
CA ILE A 163 12.21 21.68 16.07
C ILE A 163 13.54 22.26 15.61
N ASN A 164 13.78 23.54 15.94
CA ASN A 164 15.00 24.23 15.55
C ASN A 164 16.22 23.77 16.39
N ASP A 165 16.01 23.39 17.65
CA ASP A 165 17.06 23.05 18.63
C ASP A 165 17.36 21.55 18.76
N ILE A 166 17.28 20.81 17.65
CA ILE A 166 17.44 19.35 17.69
C ILE A 166 18.79 18.86 18.19
N GLU A 167 19.85 19.65 17.98
CA GLU A 167 21.19 19.30 18.44
C GLU A 167 21.28 19.20 19.97
N ASN A 168 20.38 19.89 20.68
CA ASN A 168 20.25 19.86 22.15
C ASN A 168 19.45 18.65 22.66
N LEU A 169 18.87 17.83 21.77
CA LEU A 169 18.19 16.59 22.13
C LEU A 169 19.13 15.37 22.16
N LYS A 170 20.44 15.53 22.05
CA LYS A 170 21.39 14.41 22.25
C LYS A 170 21.37 13.91 23.70
#